data_AF-A0AAW7JN55-F1
#
_entry.id   AF-A0AAW7JN55-F1
#
_cell.length_a   1.000
_cell.length_b   1.000
_cell.length_c   1.000
_cell.angle_alpha   90.00
_cell.angle_beta   90.00
_cell.angle_gamma   90.00
#
_symmetry.space_group_name_H-M   'P 1'
#
loop_
_entity.id
_entity.type
_entity.pdbx_description
1 polymer ?
#
loop_
_entity_poly.entity_id
_entity_poly.type
_entity_poly.pdbx_seq_one_letter_code
_entity_poly.pdbx_strand_id
1 'polypeptide(L)'
;MSASGDSSTSRSTTVPGGSSAPVPESDDPSPVQVVTDVRDDAVEDVCATCPKRRRSCPKYPCKQDRGRNPKEPPHYTVGEEIANSITHGIGVLLGIAGLVLLIVKAALGGAAPAHMASAIVFGVSIILEYLASTLYHAIQVPAAKRIFRTIDHSCIYLLIAGSYTPFLLITLEPYGGIVMFVVIWALAFAGISFEIVGRQRQPRWVTIIIYLVMGWLVVFRLPQLVAALEPLALALLVVGGLCYTIGTIFYLMKSIRYMHSVWHLWVLAGSIFIFMVVILFVI
;
A
#
# COMPACT_ATOMS: atom_id res chain seq x y z
N MET A 1 8.52 17.52 -83.11
CA MET A 1 7.62 18.09 -82.08
C MET A 1 7.97 17.38 -80.78
N SER A 2 9.01 17.86 -80.09
CA SER A 2 8.93 18.81 -78.96
C SER A 2 8.57 18.08 -77.65
N ALA A 3 9.29 18.19 -76.55
CA ALA A 3 10.52 18.95 -76.25
C ALA A 3 11.13 18.44 -74.92
N SER A 4 12.46 18.66 -74.80
CA SER A 4 13.24 19.09 -73.61
C SER A 4 13.19 18.27 -72.30
N GLY A 5 14.30 17.94 -71.64
CA GLY A 5 15.70 18.29 -71.86
C GLY A 5 16.55 17.70 -70.72
N ASP A 6 17.77 17.29 -71.07
CA ASP A 6 18.77 16.59 -70.27
C ASP A 6 19.56 17.46 -69.28
N SER A 7 20.14 16.77 -68.30
CA SER A 7 21.49 16.92 -67.71
C SER A 7 21.96 18.28 -67.13
N SER A 8 22.63 18.23 -65.98
CA SER A 8 24.08 18.48 -65.95
C SER A 8 24.67 18.29 -64.55
N THR A 9 25.75 17.52 -64.48
CA THR A 9 26.62 17.30 -63.32
C THR A 9 27.85 18.21 -63.39
N SER A 10 28.35 18.59 -62.21
CA SER A 10 29.72 19.05 -61.88
C SER A 10 30.14 20.50 -62.19
N ARG A 11 30.58 21.24 -61.17
CA ARG A 11 32.00 21.61 -60.96
C ARG A 11 32.26 22.38 -59.66
N SER A 12 33.49 22.16 -59.21
CA SER A 12 34.23 22.74 -58.09
C SER A 12 34.53 24.24 -58.25
N THR A 13 34.53 24.98 -57.13
CA THR A 13 35.25 26.25 -56.95
C THR A 13 35.70 26.46 -55.50
N THR A 14 37.01 26.26 -55.27
CA THR A 14 37.98 27.11 -54.53
C THR A 14 37.51 28.21 -53.55
N VAL A 15 38.14 28.25 -52.37
CA VAL A 15 38.32 29.45 -51.52
C VAL A 15 39.78 29.50 -50.99
N PRO A 16 40.52 30.63 -51.09
CA PRO A 16 41.87 30.78 -50.52
C PRO A 16 41.99 31.78 -49.35
N GLY A 17 42.96 31.52 -48.44
CA GLY A 17 43.73 32.46 -47.57
C GLY A 17 42.97 33.17 -46.42
N GLY A 18 43.44 33.30 -45.16
CA GLY A 18 44.73 33.08 -44.49
C GLY A 18 45.00 34.28 -43.55
N SER A 19 45.20 34.10 -42.25
CA SER A 19 46.09 34.91 -41.37
C SER A 19 46.04 34.45 -39.90
N SER A 20 47.23 34.41 -39.29
CA SER A 20 47.62 33.86 -37.99
C SER A 20 47.64 34.89 -36.85
N ALA A 21 47.26 34.50 -35.63
CA ALA A 21 47.77 35.08 -34.37
C ALA A 21 47.48 34.14 -33.16
N PRO A 22 48.19 34.26 -32.02
CA PRO A 22 48.61 33.13 -31.18
C PRO A 22 47.74 32.82 -29.97
N VAL A 23 47.91 31.59 -29.47
CA VAL A 23 47.38 31.01 -28.23
C VAL A 23 47.95 31.73 -26.99
N PRO A 24 47.12 31.97 -25.95
CA PRO A 24 47.59 32.00 -24.58
C PRO A 24 47.04 30.81 -23.79
N GLU A 25 48.01 30.10 -23.21
CA GLU A 25 47.93 29.10 -22.17
C GLU A 25 47.31 29.68 -20.88
N SER A 26 46.38 28.97 -20.23
CA SER A 26 46.13 29.11 -18.79
C SER A 26 45.32 27.91 -18.25
N ASP A 27 46.03 27.13 -17.44
CA ASP A 27 45.64 26.65 -16.11
C ASP A 27 44.38 25.78 -15.96
N ASP A 28 44.63 24.48 -15.82
CA ASP A 28 43.81 23.55 -15.04
C ASP A 28 43.76 24.03 -13.58
N PRO A 29 42.59 24.01 -12.91
CA PRO A 29 42.52 23.06 -11.80
C PRO A 29 41.12 22.47 -11.51
N SER A 30 41.16 21.16 -11.20
CA SER A 30 40.57 20.53 -10.01
C SER A 30 39.12 19.99 -10.04
N PRO A 31 38.86 18.92 -9.26
CA PRO A 31 37.77 17.99 -9.50
C PRO A 31 36.44 18.46 -8.90
N VAL A 32 35.35 17.99 -9.53
CA VAL A 32 33.97 18.07 -9.06
C VAL A 32 33.89 17.60 -7.60
N GLN A 33 33.74 18.54 -6.66
CA GLN A 33 33.43 18.21 -5.28
C GLN A 33 31.94 17.95 -5.12
N VAL A 34 31.64 16.72 -4.71
CA VAL A 34 30.37 16.30 -4.14
C VAL A 34 30.15 17.09 -2.85
N VAL A 35 29.15 17.97 -2.82
CA VAL A 35 28.72 18.65 -1.59
C VAL A 35 27.96 17.63 -0.73
N THR A 36 28.70 16.89 0.08
CA THR A 36 28.22 16.32 1.34
C THR A 36 28.58 17.28 2.47
N ASP A 37 27.71 17.34 3.48
CA ASP A 37 27.83 18.11 4.74
C ASP A 37 27.03 19.43 4.75
N VAL A 38 25.70 19.33 4.95
CA VAL A 38 24.96 20.43 5.60
C VAL A 38 25.30 20.33 7.08
N ARG A 39 26.37 21.03 7.47
CA ARG A 39 26.65 21.33 8.86
C ARG A 39 25.46 22.09 9.44
N ASP A 40 25.02 21.67 10.62
CA ASP A 40 24.17 22.46 11.49
C ASP A 40 24.87 23.79 11.76
N ASP A 41 24.56 24.81 10.96
CA ASP A 41 24.96 26.17 11.26
C ASP A 41 24.30 26.56 12.57
N ALA A 42 25.14 26.59 13.61
CA ALA A 42 24.85 27.19 14.89
C ALA A 42 24.33 28.60 14.61
N VAL A 43 23.02 28.79 14.80
CA VAL A 43 22.41 30.12 14.85
C VAL A 43 23.09 30.83 16.02
N GLU A 44 24.02 31.74 15.72
CA GLU A 44 24.58 32.63 16.73
C GLU A 44 23.44 33.33 17.45
N ASP A 45 23.39 33.13 18.76
CA ASP A 45 22.36 33.67 19.64
C ASP A 45 22.56 35.19 19.74
N VAL A 46 21.87 35.92 18.85
CA VAL A 46 21.89 37.40 18.76
C VAL A 46 21.51 38.06 20.10
N CYS A 47 20.92 37.32 21.06
CA CYS A 47 20.63 37.82 22.40
C CYS A 47 21.75 37.62 23.44
N ALA A 48 22.78 36.81 23.17
CA ALA A 48 23.83 36.48 24.14
C ALA A 48 24.76 37.67 24.46
N THR A 49 24.84 38.67 23.58
CA THR A 49 25.71 39.85 23.72
C THR A 49 25.03 41.09 24.32
N CYS A 50 23.74 41.00 24.69
CA CYS A 50 23.00 42.18 25.14
C CYS A 50 23.21 42.47 26.65
N PRO A 51 23.86 43.59 27.05
CA PRO A 51 24.28 43.82 28.44
C PRO A 51 23.16 44.16 29.43
N LYS A 52 21.92 44.34 28.95
CA LYS A 52 20.76 44.65 29.78
C LYS A 52 19.64 43.67 29.44
N ARG A 53 19.41 42.71 30.33
CA ARG A 53 18.29 41.77 30.31
C ARG A 53 16.97 42.56 30.45
N ARG A 54 16.53 43.22 29.38
CA ARG A 54 15.23 43.89 29.34
C ARG A 54 14.16 42.80 29.28
N ARG A 55 13.10 42.96 30.07
CA ARG A 55 11.87 42.13 30.04
C ARG A 55 11.15 42.13 28.68
N SER A 56 11.72 42.78 27.67
CA SER A 56 11.16 43.01 26.34
C SER A 56 11.91 42.30 25.21
N CYS A 57 12.85 41.37 25.50
CA CYS A 57 13.31 40.45 24.45
C CYS A 57 12.08 39.70 23.93
N PRO A 58 11.82 39.70 22.61
CA PRO A 58 10.79 38.85 22.03
C PRO A 58 11.08 37.43 22.51
N LYS A 59 10.08 36.76 23.10
CA LYS A 59 10.18 35.31 23.28
C LYS A 59 10.43 34.76 21.88
N TYR A 60 11.63 34.24 21.63
CA TYR A 60 11.91 33.44 20.44
C TYR A 60 10.72 32.50 20.24
N PRO A 61 10.21 32.33 19.01
CA PRO A 61 9.15 31.37 18.79
C PRO A 61 9.72 30.00 19.12
N CYS A 62 9.43 29.54 20.33
CA CYS A 62 9.47 28.13 20.69
C CYS A 62 8.74 27.43 19.55
N LYS A 63 9.41 26.46 18.89
CA LYS A 63 8.87 25.65 17.78
C LYS A 63 7.35 25.62 17.93
N GLN A 64 6.64 26.38 17.10
CA GLN A 64 5.21 26.20 16.99
C GLN A 64 5.08 24.73 16.63
N ASP A 65 4.61 23.95 17.59
CA ASP A 65 4.02 22.66 17.35
C ASP A 65 2.95 22.97 16.31
N ARG A 66 3.29 22.78 15.03
CA ARG A 66 2.45 23.21 13.91
C ARG A 66 1.15 22.50 14.17
N GLY A 67 0.14 23.25 14.61
CA GLY A 67 -1.16 22.72 14.96
C GLY A 67 -1.56 21.80 13.83
N ARG A 68 -1.51 20.49 14.09
CA ARG A 68 -1.69 19.46 13.08
C ARG A 68 -3.02 19.78 12.41
N ASN A 69 -3.00 20.17 11.14
CA ASN A 69 -4.25 20.30 10.41
C ASN A 69 -4.87 18.90 10.43
N PRO A 70 -6.03 18.67 11.09
CA PRO A 70 -6.59 17.33 11.22
C PRO A 70 -6.90 16.68 9.86
N LYS A 71 -6.84 17.49 8.79
CA LYS A 71 -7.10 17.14 7.40
C LYS A 71 -5.89 16.57 6.65
N GLU A 72 -4.68 16.60 7.21
CA GLU A 72 -3.49 16.05 6.54
C GLU A 72 -3.25 14.58 6.92
N PRO A 73 -3.02 13.68 5.94
CA PRO A 73 -2.67 12.29 6.21
C PRO A 73 -1.39 12.22 7.05
N PRO A 74 -1.20 11.17 7.88
CA PRO A 74 0.03 11.01 8.64
C PRO A 74 1.23 11.07 7.69
N HIS A 75 2.19 11.94 8.00
CA HIS A 75 3.43 12.07 7.24
C HIS A 75 4.34 10.89 7.58
N TYR A 76 4.30 9.85 6.74
CA TYR A 76 5.36 8.85 6.69
C TYR A 76 6.59 9.45 6.01
N THR A 77 7.78 8.98 6.39
CA THR A 77 9.00 9.32 5.66
C THR A 77 8.98 8.69 4.27
N VAL A 78 9.74 9.23 3.32
CA VAL A 78 9.84 8.67 1.96
C VAL A 78 10.26 7.20 2.00
N GLY A 79 11.20 6.84 2.89
CA GLY A 79 11.63 5.45 3.07
C GLY A 79 10.52 4.52 3.57
N GLU A 80 9.67 5.00 4.48
CA GLU A 80 8.50 4.23 4.94
C GLU A 80 7.46 4.06 3.84
N GLU A 81 7.17 5.10 3.06
CA GLU A 81 6.26 5.03 1.91
C GLU A 81 6.74 4.00 0.88
N ILE A 82 8.05 3.98 0.58
CA ILE A 82 8.65 2.99 -0.31
C ILE A 82 8.52 1.58 0.27
N ALA A 83 8.88 1.38 1.54
CA ALA A 83 8.78 0.08 2.20
C ALA A 83 7.33 -0.44 2.21
N ASN A 84 6.36 0.42 2.53
CA ASN A 84 4.93 0.09 2.52
C ASN A 84 4.45 -0.27 1.12
N SER A 85 4.87 0.50 0.10
CA SER A 85 4.51 0.25 -1.29
C SER A 85 5.07 -1.08 -1.82
N ILE A 86 6.34 -1.40 -1.50
CA ILE A 86 7.00 -2.64 -1.94
C ILE A 86 6.38 -3.86 -1.28
N THR A 87 6.20 -3.82 0.05
CA THR A 87 5.66 -4.96 0.81
C THR A 87 4.28 -5.38 0.30
N HIS A 88 3.37 -4.43 0.10
CA HIS A 88 2.06 -4.73 -0.49
C HIS A 88 2.12 -4.93 -2.01
N GLY A 89 3.09 -4.34 -2.72
CA GLY A 89 3.30 -4.58 -4.14
C GLY A 89 3.65 -6.04 -4.44
N ILE A 90 4.46 -6.67 -3.57
CA ILE A 90 4.70 -8.12 -3.59
C ILE A 90 3.39 -8.88 -3.36
N GLY A 91 2.56 -8.41 -2.42
CA GLY A 91 1.21 -8.93 -2.17
C GLY A 91 0.30 -8.91 -3.41
N VAL A 92 0.38 -7.87 -4.27
CA VAL A 92 -0.36 -7.82 -5.54
C VAL A 92 0.05 -8.96 -6.47
N LEU A 93 1.36 -9.15 -6.65
CA LEU A 93 1.89 -10.20 -7.53
C LEU A 93 1.51 -11.60 -7.02
N LEU A 94 1.65 -11.83 -5.71
CA LEU A 94 1.20 -13.06 -5.06
C LEU A 94 -0.31 -13.25 -5.17
N GLY A 95 -1.09 -12.18 -5.08
CA GLY A 95 -2.54 -12.20 -5.23
C GLY A 95 -2.99 -12.59 -6.64
N ILE A 96 -2.34 -12.06 -7.67
CA ILE A 96 -2.59 -12.44 -9.07
C ILE A 96 -2.28 -13.92 -9.27
N ALA A 97 -1.11 -14.37 -8.82
CA ALA A 97 -0.74 -15.79 -8.89
C ALA A 97 -1.74 -16.66 -8.13
N GLY A 98 -2.12 -16.25 -6.91
CA GLY A 98 -3.09 -16.95 -6.07
C GLY A 98 -4.47 -17.05 -6.72
N LEU A 99 -4.99 -15.97 -7.31
CA LEU A 99 -6.26 -15.99 -8.04
C LEU A 99 -6.23 -16.99 -9.20
N VAL A 100 -5.15 -16.99 -9.99
CA VAL A 100 -5.00 -17.96 -11.09
C VAL A 100 -4.98 -19.38 -10.56
N LEU A 101 -4.22 -19.66 -9.49
CA LEU A 101 -4.16 -20.99 -8.87
C LEU A 101 -5.54 -21.44 -8.34
N LEU A 102 -6.29 -20.55 -7.69
CA LEU A 102 -7.63 -20.86 -7.17
C LEU A 102 -8.61 -21.17 -8.30
N ILE A 103 -8.60 -20.38 -9.38
CA ILE A 103 -9.48 -20.61 -10.54
C ILE A 103 -9.12 -21.92 -11.23
N VAL A 104 -7.84 -22.19 -11.46
CA VAL A 104 -7.38 -23.44 -12.10
C VAL A 104 -7.76 -24.64 -11.24
N LYS A 105 -7.54 -24.58 -9.91
CA LYS A 105 -7.93 -25.66 -9.00
C LYS A 105 -9.44 -25.91 -9.03
N ALA A 106 -10.24 -24.84 -8.91
CA ALA A 106 -11.70 -24.94 -8.98
C ALA A 106 -12.17 -25.53 -10.32
N ALA A 107 -11.55 -25.14 -11.44
CA ALA A 107 -11.88 -25.65 -12.76
C ALA A 107 -11.55 -27.15 -12.91
N LEU A 108 -10.35 -27.57 -12.46
CA LEU A 108 -9.93 -28.98 -12.50
C LEU A 108 -10.78 -29.86 -11.58
N GLY A 109 -11.31 -29.31 -10.48
CA GLY A 109 -12.25 -29.96 -9.58
C GLY A 109 -13.69 -30.07 -10.09
N GLY A 110 -13.96 -29.76 -11.37
CA GLY A 110 -15.28 -29.85 -11.99
C GLY A 110 -16.05 -28.53 -12.07
N ALA A 111 -15.41 -27.40 -11.74
CA ALA A 111 -15.93 -26.04 -11.93
C ALA A 111 -17.29 -25.79 -11.26
N ALA A 112 -17.54 -26.41 -10.11
CA ALA A 112 -18.77 -26.18 -9.34
C ALA A 112 -18.95 -24.67 -9.08
N PRO A 113 -20.16 -24.09 -9.29
CA PRO A 113 -20.36 -22.65 -9.24
C PRO A 113 -19.89 -21.99 -7.93
N ALA A 114 -20.11 -22.64 -6.78
CA ALA A 114 -19.66 -22.15 -5.48
C ALA A 114 -18.13 -22.09 -5.36
N HIS A 115 -17.41 -23.07 -5.93
CA HIS A 115 -15.94 -23.11 -5.93
C HIS A 115 -15.38 -22.00 -6.81
N MET A 116 -15.92 -21.84 -8.02
CA MET A 116 -15.49 -20.80 -8.95
C MET A 116 -15.79 -19.39 -8.42
N ALA A 117 -16.99 -19.16 -7.89
CA ALA A 117 -17.36 -17.88 -7.30
C ALA A 117 -16.47 -17.54 -6.10
N SER A 118 -16.20 -18.51 -5.22
CA SER A 118 -15.35 -18.31 -4.05
C SER A 118 -13.90 -18.03 -4.43
N ALA A 119 -13.34 -18.75 -5.41
CA ALA A 119 -12.01 -18.50 -5.96
C ALA A 119 -11.86 -17.06 -6.45
N ILE A 120 -12.81 -16.61 -7.29
CA ILE A 120 -12.79 -15.28 -7.89
C ILE A 120 -12.95 -14.21 -6.82
N VAL A 121 -13.97 -14.32 -5.97
CA VAL A 121 -14.26 -13.32 -4.94
C VAL A 121 -13.09 -13.16 -3.98
N PHE A 122 -12.54 -14.27 -3.47
CA PHE A 122 -11.41 -14.20 -2.55
C PHE A 122 -10.14 -13.68 -3.23
N GLY A 123 -9.77 -14.22 -4.40
CA GLY A 123 -8.57 -13.77 -5.11
C GLY A 123 -8.63 -12.32 -5.57
N VAL A 124 -9.78 -11.84 -6.05
CA VAL A 124 -9.99 -10.42 -6.39
C VAL A 124 -9.90 -9.54 -5.14
N SER A 125 -10.46 -9.96 -4.01
CA SER A 125 -10.37 -9.18 -2.77
C SER A 125 -8.93 -9.00 -2.29
N ILE A 126 -8.09 -10.04 -2.41
CA ILE A 126 -6.66 -9.98 -2.13
C ILE A 126 -5.98 -8.94 -3.04
N ILE A 127 -6.21 -9.02 -4.36
CA ILE A 127 -5.59 -8.12 -5.33
C ILE A 127 -6.00 -6.67 -5.05
N LEU A 128 -7.29 -6.42 -4.79
CA LEU A 128 -7.80 -5.08 -4.53
C LEU A 128 -7.19 -4.47 -3.28
N GLU A 129 -7.09 -5.21 -2.18
CA GLU A 129 -6.45 -4.75 -0.94
C GLU A 129 -5.00 -4.34 -1.18
N TYR A 130 -4.21 -5.26 -1.71
CA TYR A 130 -2.79 -5.00 -1.89
C TYR A 130 -2.53 -3.89 -2.90
N LEU A 131 -3.32 -3.83 -3.98
CA LEU A 131 -3.18 -2.79 -5.00
C LEU A 131 -3.58 -1.43 -4.47
N ALA A 132 -4.72 -1.33 -3.78
CA ALA A 132 -5.18 -0.08 -3.19
C ALA A 132 -4.14 0.48 -2.21
N SER A 133 -3.55 -0.40 -1.41
CA SER A 133 -2.53 -0.04 -0.44
C SER A 133 -1.21 0.38 -1.07
N THR A 134 -0.74 -0.35 -2.09
CA THR A 134 0.43 0.05 -2.88
C THR A 134 0.23 1.42 -3.51
N LEU A 135 -0.94 1.68 -4.11
CA LEU A 135 -1.24 2.97 -4.74
C LEU A 135 -1.35 4.10 -3.71
N TYR A 136 -1.93 3.84 -2.54
CA TYR A 136 -2.00 4.82 -1.45
C TYR A 136 -0.61 5.27 -1.00
N HIS A 137 0.33 4.34 -0.86
CA HIS A 137 1.69 4.64 -0.42
C HIS A 137 2.60 5.16 -1.54
N ALA A 138 2.35 4.78 -2.80
CA ALA A 138 3.12 5.28 -3.94
C ALA A 138 2.75 6.73 -4.30
N ILE A 139 1.48 7.11 -4.15
CA ILE A 139 0.97 8.42 -4.61
C ILE A 139 1.11 9.49 -3.52
N GLN A 140 1.93 10.50 -3.78
CA GLN A 140 2.18 11.61 -2.84
C GLN A 140 1.28 12.83 -3.05
N VAL A 141 0.55 12.91 -4.17
CA VAL A 141 -0.32 14.06 -4.48
C VAL A 141 -1.44 14.16 -3.45
N PRO A 142 -1.58 15.25 -2.67
CA PRO A 142 -2.47 15.30 -1.50
C PRO A 142 -3.95 15.02 -1.80
N ALA A 143 -4.45 15.50 -2.94
CA ALA A 143 -5.83 15.26 -3.35
C ALA A 143 -6.08 13.77 -3.64
N ALA A 144 -5.23 13.15 -4.45
CA ALA A 144 -5.31 11.73 -4.78
C ALA A 144 -5.06 10.85 -3.56
N LYS A 145 -4.08 11.20 -2.72
CA LYS A 145 -3.73 10.45 -1.50
C LYS A 145 -4.90 10.30 -0.55
N ARG A 146 -5.79 11.31 -0.44
CA ARG A 146 -7.03 11.19 0.35
C ARG A 146 -8.02 10.19 -0.23
N ILE A 147 -8.13 10.14 -1.56
CA ILE A 147 -9.03 9.18 -2.23
C ILE A 147 -8.48 7.77 -2.06
N PHE A 148 -7.22 7.54 -2.42
CA PHE A 148 -6.58 6.23 -2.28
C PHE A 148 -6.54 5.74 -0.84
N ARG A 149 -6.38 6.63 0.15
CA ARG A 149 -6.52 6.26 1.56
C ARG A 149 -7.90 5.69 1.87
N THR A 150 -8.95 6.30 1.33
CA THR A 150 -10.33 5.83 1.57
C THR A 150 -10.56 4.48 0.88
N ILE A 151 -10.02 4.30 -0.32
CA ILE A 151 -10.06 3.03 -1.06
C ILE A 151 -9.30 1.93 -0.30
N ASP A 152 -8.07 2.21 0.13
CA ASP A 152 -7.22 1.31 0.93
C ASP A 152 -7.94 0.82 2.19
N HIS A 153 -8.48 1.72 3.01
CA HIS A 153 -9.26 1.30 4.19
C HIS A 153 -10.55 0.55 3.81
N SER A 154 -11.18 0.89 2.68
CA SER A 154 -12.38 0.18 2.21
C SER A 154 -12.07 -1.25 1.77
N CYS A 155 -10.91 -1.48 1.17
CA CYS A 155 -10.51 -2.79 0.69
C CYS A 155 -10.27 -3.79 1.84
N ILE A 156 -9.92 -3.32 3.05
CA ILE A 156 -9.79 -4.21 4.22
C ILE A 156 -11.13 -4.90 4.52
N TYR A 157 -12.25 -4.17 4.44
CA TYR A 157 -13.59 -4.75 4.61
C TYR A 157 -13.89 -5.81 3.54
N LEU A 158 -13.48 -5.54 2.28
CA LEU A 158 -13.65 -6.47 1.17
C LEU A 158 -12.77 -7.71 1.33
N LEU A 159 -11.53 -7.57 1.78
CA LEU A 159 -10.64 -8.70 2.04
C LEU A 159 -11.18 -9.59 3.15
N ILE A 160 -11.70 -9.00 4.24
CA ILE A 160 -12.35 -9.78 5.31
C ILE A 160 -13.53 -10.55 4.71
N ALA A 161 -14.49 -9.91 4.05
CA ALA A 161 -15.63 -10.62 3.45
C ALA A 161 -15.23 -11.66 2.39
N GLY A 162 -14.26 -11.33 1.54
CA GLY A 162 -13.72 -12.20 0.52
C GLY A 162 -13.06 -13.45 1.11
N SER A 163 -12.30 -13.30 2.19
CA SER A 163 -11.64 -14.42 2.88
C SER A 163 -12.62 -15.40 3.53
N TYR A 164 -13.80 -14.93 3.96
CA TYR A 164 -14.85 -15.79 4.50
C TYR A 164 -15.61 -16.56 3.42
N THR A 165 -15.74 -15.99 2.22
CA THR A 165 -16.59 -16.52 1.14
C THR A 165 -16.36 -18.02 0.85
N PRO A 166 -15.13 -18.53 0.65
CA PRO A 166 -14.91 -19.96 0.42
C PRO A 166 -15.40 -20.85 1.58
N PHE A 167 -15.13 -20.45 2.83
CA PHE A 167 -15.59 -21.22 3.99
C PHE A 167 -17.11 -21.24 4.11
N LEU A 168 -17.78 -20.12 3.80
CA LEU A 168 -19.23 -20.00 3.99
C LEU A 168 -20.04 -20.64 2.87
N LEU A 169 -19.55 -20.58 1.63
CA LEU A 169 -20.26 -21.12 0.47
C LEU A 169 -19.90 -22.56 0.14
N ILE A 170 -18.79 -23.09 0.68
CA ILE A 170 -18.32 -24.45 0.40
C ILE A 170 -18.30 -25.26 1.70
N THR A 171 -17.38 -24.95 2.62
CA THR A 171 -17.18 -25.74 3.85
C THR A 171 -18.40 -25.77 4.76
N LEU A 172 -19.09 -24.63 4.90
CA LEU A 172 -20.23 -24.45 5.79
C LEU A 172 -21.58 -24.46 5.07
N GLU A 173 -21.62 -24.79 3.78
CA GLU A 173 -22.87 -24.89 3.02
C GLU A 173 -23.87 -25.84 3.71
N PRO A 174 -23.49 -27.05 4.16
CA PRO A 174 -24.42 -27.97 4.82
C PRO A 174 -24.91 -27.47 6.19
N TYR A 175 -24.24 -26.48 6.77
CA TYR A 175 -24.53 -25.90 8.08
C TYR A 175 -25.24 -24.53 8.00
N GLY A 176 -25.71 -24.14 6.81
CA GLY A 176 -26.39 -22.87 6.57
C GLY A 176 -25.43 -21.68 6.49
N GLY A 177 -24.24 -21.87 5.91
CA GLY A 177 -23.21 -20.84 5.76
C GLY A 177 -23.68 -19.59 5.01
N ILE A 178 -24.68 -19.71 4.13
CA ILE A 178 -25.27 -18.60 3.37
C ILE A 178 -25.79 -17.46 4.26
N VAL A 179 -26.37 -17.77 5.42
CA VAL A 179 -26.88 -16.74 6.35
C VAL A 179 -25.74 -15.86 6.84
N MET A 180 -24.62 -16.49 7.22
CA MET A 180 -23.45 -15.77 7.68
C MET A 180 -22.76 -15.03 6.53
N PHE A 181 -22.81 -15.57 5.31
CA PHE A 181 -22.27 -14.92 4.13
C PHE A 181 -22.97 -13.58 3.89
N VAL A 182 -24.30 -13.56 3.91
CA VAL A 182 -25.08 -12.33 3.77
C VAL A 182 -24.75 -11.33 4.89
N VAL A 183 -24.66 -11.79 6.14
CA VAL A 183 -24.32 -10.93 7.29
C VAL A 183 -22.95 -10.28 7.11
N ILE A 184 -21.92 -11.06 6.77
CA ILE A 184 -20.56 -10.54 6.62
C ILE A 184 -20.46 -9.55 5.46
N TRP A 185 -21.08 -9.84 4.32
CA TRP A 185 -21.08 -8.90 3.20
C TRP A 185 -21.88 -7.64 3.50
N ALA A 186 -23.01 -7.74 4.21
CA ALA A 186 -23.76 -6.57 4.67
C ALA A 186 -22.91 -5.69 5.61
N LEU A 187 -22.18 -6.30 6.55
CA LEU A 187 -21.25 -5.59 7.44
C LEU A 187 -20.10 -4.95 6.66
N ALA A 188 -19.57 -5.63 5.63
CA ALA A 188 -18.53 -5.09 4.77
C ALA A 188 -19.01 -3.83 4.05
N PHE A 189 -20.18 -3.88 3.41
CA PHE A 189 -20.75 -2.72 2.72
C PHE A 189 -21.13 -1.58 3.67
N ALA A 190 -21.62 -1.91 4.87
CA ALA A 190 -21.87 -0.92 5.91
C ALA A 190 -20.57 -0.25 6.37
N GLY A 191 -19.50 -1.02 6.59
CA GLY A 191 -18.17 -0.53 6.94
C GLY A 191 -17.55 0.37 5.86
N ILE A 192 -17.64 -0.04 4.59
CA ILE A 192 -17.21 0.77 3.45
C ILE A 192 -18.00 2.09 3.39
N SER A 193 -19.32 2.02 3.55
CA SER A 193 -20.18 3.21 3.57
C SER A 193 -19.79 4.16 4.72
N PHE A 194 -19.50 3.61 5.89
CA PHE A 194 -19.03 4.35 7.05
C PHE A 194 -17.67 5.03 6.79
N GLU A 195 -16.71 4.35 6.17
CA GLU A 195 -15.41 4.93 5.80
C GLU A 195 -15.56 6.07 4.77
N ILE A 196 -16.40 5.89 3.75
CA ILE A 196 -16.66 6.90 2.71
C ILE A 196 -17.35 8.14 3.30
N VAL A 197 -18.41 7.96 4.10
CA VAL A 197 -19.17 9.07 4.71
C VAL A 197 -18.35 9.76 5.81
N GLY A 198 -17.63 8.98 6.60
CA GLY A 198 -16.76 9.48 7.68
C GLY A 198 -15.64 10.39 7.17
N ARG A 199 -15.26 10.28 5.89
CA ARG A 199 -14.19 11.09 5.24
C ARG A 199 -12.96 11.21 6.14
N GLN A 200 -12.52 10.09 6.72
CA GLN A 200 -11.34 9.99 7.58
C GLN A 200 -11.43 10.72 8.94
N ARG A 201 -12.63 11.12 9.39
CA ARG A 201 -12.83 11.80 10.68
C ARG A 201 -12.86 10.85 11.88
N GLN A 202 -13.09 9.56 11.64
CA GLN A 202 -13.21 8.60 12.71
C GLN A 202 -11.87 8.28 13.39
N PRO A 203 -11.88 8.05 14.72
CA PRO A 203 -10.71 7.56 15.41
C PRO A 203 -10.30 6.18 14.87
N ARG A 204 -9.01 5.99 14.62
CA ARG A 204 -8.47 4.76 14.03
C ARG A 204 -8.80 3.50 14.82
N TRP A 205 -8.85 3.61 16.15
CA TRP A 205 -9.17 2.48 17.04
C TRP A 205 -10.59 1.95 16.80
N VAL A 206 -11.54 2.81 16.42
CA VAL A 206 -12.91 2.39 16.09
C VAL A 206 -12.90 1.51 14.86
N THR A 207 -12.22 1.93 13.79
CA THR A 207 -12.12 1.15 12.55
C THR A 207 -11.45 -0.20 12.78
N ILE A 208 -10.38 -0.24 13.58
CA ILE A 208 -9.69 -1.50 13.95
C ILE A 208 -10.61 -2.44 14.73
N ILE A 209 -11.39 -1.92 15.69
CA ILE A 209 -12.36 -2.74 16.42
C ILE A 209 -13.38 -3.34 15.47
N ILE A 210 -13.89 -2.56 14.51
CA ILE A 210 -14.84 -3.08 13.52
C ILE A 210 -14.18 -4.19 12.70
N TYR A 211 -12.95 -4.01 12.23
CA TYR A 211 -12.21 -5.04 11.49
C TYR A 211 -12.01 -6.32 12.32
N LEU A 212 -11.61 -6.19 13.58
CA LEU A 212 -11.41 -7.34 14.46
C LEU A 212 -12.73 -8.05 14.76
N VAL A 213 -13.78 -7.33 15.13
CA VAL A 213 -15.10 -7.92 15.38
C VAL A 213 -15.58 -8.68 14.15
N MET A 214 -15.51 -8.07 12.98
CA MET A 214 -15.90 -8.69 11.71
C MET A 214 -15.03 -9.91 11.38
N GLY A 215 -13.72 -9.80 11.58
CA GLY A 215 -12.75 -10.88 11.37
C GLY A 215 -12.90 -12.06 12.33
N TRP A 216 -13.42 -11.84 13.53
CA TRP A 216 -13.61 -12.89 14.56
C TRP A 216 -15.01 -13.51 14.57
N LEU A 217 -15.93 -13.08 13.70
CA LEU A 217 -17.28 -13.67 13.61
C LEU A 217 -17.25 -15.19 13.36
N VAL A 218 -16.20 -15.69 12.71
CA VAL A 218 -15.95 -17.12 12.46
C VAL A 218 -16.06 -17.98 13.73
N VAL A 219 -15.77 -17.42 14.92
CA VAL A 219 -15.86 -18.13 16.19
C VAL A 219 -17.28 -18.67 16.46
N PHE A 220 -18.32 -17.97 16.00
CA PHE A 220 -19.71 -18.44 16.14
C PHE A 220 -20.00 -19.72 15.32
N ARG A 221 -19.16 -20.03 14.33
CA ARG A 221 -19.22 -21.25 13.53
C ARG A 221 -18.04 -22.20 13.79
N LEU A 222 -17.28 -21.97 14.86
CA LEU A 222 -16.10 -22.77 15.17
C LEU A 222 -16.43 -24.26 15.36
N PRO A 223 -17.52 -24.67 16.04
CA PRO A 223 -17.84 -26.10 16.17
C PRO A 223 -18.06 -26.77 14.81
N GLN A 224 -18.73 -26.08 13.88
CA GLN A 224 -18.99 -26.58 12.54
C GLN A 224 -17.72 -26.62 11.70
N LEU A 225 -16.84 -25.63 11.83
CA LEU A 225 -15.52 -25.65 11.19
C LEU A 225 -14.64 -26.78 11.70
N VAL A 226 -14.64 -27.03 13.01
CA VAL A 226 -13.88 -28.14 13.60
C VAL A 226 -14.40 -29.50 13.11
N ALA A 227 -15.70 -29.62 12.87
CA ALA A 227 -16.30 -30.83 12.31
C ALA A 227 -16.03 -30.99 10.80
N ALA A 228 -15.88 -29.88 10.06
CA ALA A 228 -15.77 -29.88 8.60
C ALA A 228 -14.32 -29.83 8.08
N LEU A 229 -13.36 -29.36 8.87
CA LEU A 229 -11.97 -29.17 8.45
C LEU A 229 -11.01 -30.11 9.19
N GLU A 230 -9.97 -30.53 8.48
CA GLU A 230 -8.87 -31.28 9.07
C GLU A 230 -8.08 -30.44 10.09
N PRO A 231 -7.40 -31.07 11.07
CA PRO A 231 -6.63 -30.36 12.09
C PRO A 231 -5.58 -29.40 11.53
N LEU A 232 -4.92 -29.75 10.42
CA LEU A 232 -3.92 -28.90 9.78
C LEU A 232 -4.57 -27.64 9.15
N ALA A 233 -5.73 -27.77 8.53
CA ALA A 233 -6.49 -26.66 7.98
C ALA A 233 -6.92 -25.68 9.08
N LEU A 234 -7.39 -26.20 10.22
CA LEU A 234 -7.73 -25.40 11.39
C LEU A 234 -6.51 -24.69 11.98
N ALA A 235 -5.36 -25.36 12.08
CA ALA A 235 -4.13 -24.75 12.57
C ALA A 235 -3.68 -23.58 11.68
N LEU A 236 -3.69 -23.76 10.36
CA LEU A 236 -3.38 -22.70 9.40
C LEU A 236 -4.38 -21.54 9.47
N LEU A 237 -5.68 -21.83 9.64
CA LEU A 237 -6.74 -20.82 9.80
C LEU A 237 -6.51 -19.99 11.08
N VAL A 238 -6.19 -20.65 12.20
CA VAL A 238 -5.89 -19.99 13.47
C VAL A 238 -4.64 -19.13 13.35
N VAL A 239 -3.55 -19.67 12.78
CA VAL A 239 -2.31 -18.91 12.57
C VAL A 239 -2.57 -17.68 11.69
N GLY A 240 -3.33 -17.82 10.60
CA GLY A 240 -3.72 -16.70 9.74
C GLY A 240 -4.52 -15.63 10.48
N GLY A 241 -5.53 -16.02 11.25
CA GLY A 241 -6.34 -15.10 12.07
C GLY A 241 -5.53 -14.39 13.17
N LEU A 242 -4.60 -15.11 13.80
CA LEU A 242 -3.67 -14.53 14.77
C LEU A 242 -2.70 -13.54 14.12
N CYS A 243 -2.19 -13.84 12.92
CA CYS A 243 -1.35 -12.89 12.16
C CYS A 243 -2.06 -11.56 11.95
N TYR A 244 -3.33 -11.56 11.52
CA TYR A 244 -4.11 -10.32 11.38
C TYR A 244 -4.28 -9.61 12.71
N THR A 245 -4.64 -10.34 13.76
CA THR A 245 -4.91 -9.77 15.10
C THR A 245 -3.65 -9.13 15.69
N ILE A 246 -2.53 -9.86 15.70
CA ILE A 246 -1.23 -9.37 16.17
C ILE A 246 -0.77 -8.18 15.33
N GLY A 247 -0.99 -8.22 14.01
CA GLY A 247 -0.70 -7.10 13.11
C GLY A 247 -1.35 -5.78 13.57
N THR A 248 -2.58 -5.82 14.09
CA THR A 248 -3.27 -4.60 14.54
C THR A 248 -2.55 -3.86 15.68
N ILE A 249 -1.78 -4.58 16.50
CA ILE A 249 -0.96 -3.98 17.57
C ILE A 249 0.11 -3.08 16.96
N PHE A 250 0.81 -3.56 15.92
CA PHE A 250 1.82 -2.79 15.21
C PHE A 250 1.20 -1.61 14.46
N TYR A 251 -0.02 -1.75 13.92
CA TYR A 251 -0.74 -0.64 13.30
C TYR A 251 -1.05 0.50 14.30
N LEU A 252 -1.43 0.15 15.54
CA LEU A 252 -1.65 1.14 16.61
C LEU A 252 -0.35 1.86 16.99
N MET A 253 0.79 1.16 16.93
CA MET A 253 2.13 1.66 17.25
C MET A 253 2.81 2.46 16.13
N LYS A 254 2.06 2.95 15.13
CA LYS A 254 2.62 3.67 13.98
C LYS A 254 3.26 5.03 14.26
N SER A 255 3.32 5.46 15.52
CA SER A 255 4.18 6.58 15.93
C SER A 255 5.67 6.22 15.89
N ILE A 256 5.99 4.92 15.90
CA ILE A 256 7.34 4.40 15.79
C ILE A 256 7.64 4.10 14.31
N ARG A 257 8.84 4.48 13.87
CA ARG A 257 9.30 4.32 12.48
C ARG A 257 9.17 2.86 12.01
N TYR A 258 8.71 2.66 10.78
CA TYR A 258 8.52 1.36 10.12
C TYR A 258 7.49 0.40 10.74
N MET A 259 6.83 0.74 11.85
CA MET A 259 5.80 -0.15 12.43
C MET A 259 4.62 -0.39 11.49
N HIS A 260 4.33 0.57 10.60
CA HIS A 260 3.32 0.39 9.57
C HIS A 260 3.74 -0.65 8.52
N SER A 261 5.01 -0.68 8.15
CA SER A 261 5.56 -1.70 7.24
C SER A 261 5.58 -3.08 7.90
N VAL A 262 5.84 -3.15 9.21
CA VAL A 262 5.71 -4.40 9.97
C VAL A 262 4.26 -4.89 9.97
N TRP A 263 3.29 -3.98 10.14
CA TRP A 263 1.88 -4.33 9.99
C TRP A 263 1.55 -4.91 8.61
N HIS A 264 2.07 -4.31 7.52
CA HIS A 264 1.90 -4.85 6.16
C HIS A 264 2.39 -6.29 6.04
N LEU A 265 3.54 -6.61 6.63
CA LEU A 265 4.08 -7.97 6.63
C LEU A 265 3.18 -8.96 7.37
N TRP A 266 2.58 -8.55 8.50
CA TRP A 266 1.63 -9.39 9.23
C TRP A 266 0.33 -9.64 8.47
N VAL A 267 -0.18 -8.61 7.78
CA VAL A 267 -1.36 -8.73 6.89
C VAL A 267 -1.07 -9.67 5.72
N LEU A 268 0.13 -9.56 5.12
CA LEU A 268 0.58 -10.45 4.05
C LEU A 268 0.73 -11.89 4.53
N ALA A 269 1.37 -12.11 5.68
CA ALA A 269 1.50 -13.43 6.28
C ALA A 269 0.13 -14.06 6.59
N GLY A 270 -0.79 -13.29 7.19
CA GLY A 270 -2.16 -13.74 7.44
C GLY A 270 -2.86 -14.17 6.16
N SER A 271 -2.75 -13.36 5.10
CA SER A 271 -3.36 -13.66 3.80
C SER A 271 -2.77 -14.91 3.16
N ILE A 272 -1.46 -15.13 3.28
CA ILE A 272 -0.79 -16.35 2.80
C ILE A 272 -1.36 -17.58 3.53
N PHE A 273 -1.47 -17.55 4.85
CA PHE A 273 -2.01 -18.68 5.61
C PHE A 273 -3.46 -18.97 5.26
N ILE A 274 -4.31 -17.94 5.18
CA ILE A 274 -5.71 -18.11 4.75
C ILE A 274 -5.78 -18.64 3.32
N PHE A 275 -4.95 -18.11 2.42
CA PHE A 275 -4.85 -18.62 1.06
C PHE A 275 -4.47 -20.10 1.02
N MET A 276 -3.47 -20.52 1.80
CA MET A 276 -3.07 -21.93 1.93
C MET A 276 -4.24 -22.80 2.41
N VAL A 277 -5.03 -22.35 3.38
CA VAL A 277 -6.22 -23.11 3.81
C VAL A 277 -7.21 -23.28 2.66
N VAL A 278 -7.53 -22.18 1.98
CA VAL A 278 -8.54 -22.18 0.91
C VAL A 278 -8.09 -23.04 -0.26
N ILE A 279 -6.86 -22.88 -0.73
CA ILE A 279 -6.35 -23.61 -1.90
C ILE A 279 -6.03 -25.07 -1.58
N LEU A 280 -5.76 -25.47 -0.35
CA LEU A 280 -5.39 -26.86 -0.04
C LEU A 280 -6.59 -27.69 0.44
N PHE A 281 -7.51 -27.09 1.21
CA PHE A 281 -8.53 -27.83 1.96
C PHE A 281 -9.98 -27.43 1.65
N VAL A 282 -10.22 -26.30 0.96
CA VAL A 282 -11.59 -25.82 0.72
C VAL A 282 -11.99 -25.92 -0.75
N ILE A 283 -11.19 -25.37 -1.66
CA ILE A 283 -11.34 -25.52 -3.11
C ILE A 283 -10.58 -26.75 -3.56
#